data_AF-A0AAU7AYT1-F1
#
_entry.id   AF-A0AAU7AYT1-F1
#
_cell.length_a   1.000
_cell.length_b   1.000
_cell.length_c   1.000
_cell.angle_alpha   90.00
_cell.angle_beta   90.00
_cell.angle_gamma   90.00
#
_symmetry.space_group_name_H-M   'P 1'
#
loop_
_entity.id
_entity.type
_entity.pdbx_description
1 polymer ?
#
loop_
_entity_poly.entity_id
_entity_poly.type
_entity_poly.pdbx_seq_one_letter_code
_entity_poly.pdbx_strand_id
1 'polypeptide(L)'
;MRAIGRFASPTAQAGADRADSRRAMDRTRHTDELGFTLIEVMVAACILVSGILVVLTFIIEAQATTFTNQARANANALVREAVEGAKSVPNDQLVNATLVDTMRQRVGMSDDELGVPGWQLQRGGIVYTVSVGVCAVDDPRDGIGTHEAGIFCASGTTGTAVEACSQLLSIVGDVGLPGAGVSGAAAAGLGDCGLDVDFDGQVDGLVDVAGSVCVGACALGGVDTSPADAKRVVVLVRWDRGGGSRYVLQGTTVANPGLAGAPAIATLTSSVASPVTGPGVTEIQVGATTSVGAATVGAYVDGTQRGTATGSGTSWSFRWPLGTVSGGSAPGADEVLDGSYLVGMKAFDVNGQFGQSRSLTVLLNRRAPYPPGGLQAGRNGAAADLEWQPSAERDVELYRGFRSTGSGWTQICESTTPSCTDPSPPGIGILTYTVAAVDRDAAGNLREGAKATSASAPLLNAAPYAPSGLTLSKASGAPVLSWSASAGDPDIGDGVDHYRVYRDGTALSSRYDRTGNSTAVTWTDTQTGGQAHSYWIVAVDSHLAESTLVGPVSG
;
A
#
# COMPACT_ATOMS: atom_id res chain seq x y z
N MET A 1 -83.10 1.27 -5.86
CA MET A 1 -84.51 1.52 -5.46
C MET A 1 -84.49 1.95 -4.00
N ARG A 2 -84.91 3.13 -3.55
CA ARG A 2 -85.81 4.16 -4.08
C ARG A 2 -85.25 5.53 -3.71
N ALA A 3 -84.99 6.35 -4.71
CA ALA A 3 -85.42 7.74 -4.66
C ALA A 3 -86.62 7.83 -5.60
N ILE A 4 -87.54 8.76 -5.36
CA ILE A 4 -88.20 9.62 -6.35
C ILE A 4 -89.57 10.04 -5.83
N GLY A 5 -89.74 11.35 -5.78
CA GLY A 5 -91.01 12.01 -5.98
C GLY A 5 -91.12 13.25 -5.10
N ARG A 6 -91.54 14.42 -5.58
CA ARG A 6 -91.98 14.86 -6.91
C ARG A 6 -92.49 16.29 -6.69
N PHE A 7 -92.47 17.12 -7.74
CA PHE A 7 -93.36 18.29 -7.94
C PHE A 7 -93.21 19.48 -6.98
N ALA A 8 -93.50 20.73 -7.33
CA ALA A 8 -93.80 21.42 -8.59
C ALA A 8 -93.63 22.92 -8.28
N SER A 9 -93.21 23.71 -9.26
CA SER A 9 -93.35 25.17 -9.22
C SER A 9 -94.83 25.58 -9.34
N PRO A 10 -95.20 26.73 -8.76
CA PRO A 10 -95.57 27.83 -9.65
C PRO A 10 -95.04 29.20 -9.21
N THR A 11 -94.87 30.03 -10.23
CA THR A 11 -94.54 31.46 -10.25
C THR A 11 -95.70 32.35 -9.81
N ALA A 12 -95.43 33.40 -9.01
CA ALA A 12 -95.76 34.81 -9.32
C ALA A 12 -95.44 35.77 -8.13
N GLN A 13 -94.55 36.72 -8.44
CA GLN A 13 -94.28 38.07 -7.92
C GLN A 13 -95.22 38.72 -6.87
N ALA A 14 -94.63 39.40 -5.87
CA ALA A 14 -94.42 40.86 -5.86
C ALA A 14 -93.80 41.37 -4.53
N GLY A 15 -92.92 42.38 -4.60
CA GLY A 15 -92.76 43.37 -3.54
C GLY A 15 -91.41 43.49 -2.81
N ALA A 16 -90.46 44.19 -3.46
CA ALA A 16 -89.44 45.10 -2.90
C ALA A 16 -88.58 44.70 -1.67
N ASP A 17 -87.26 44.56 -1.87
CA ASP A 17 -86.33 45.52 -1.25
C ASP A 17 -84.96 45.62 -1.96
N ARG A 18 -84.56 46.89 -2.13
CA ARG A 18 -83.23 47.53 -2.27
C ARG A 18 -81.97 46.88 -2.88
N ALA A 19 -81.26 47.79 -3.57
CA ALA A 19 -79.80 47.97 -3.71
C ALA A 19 -79.14 47.53 -5.04
N ASP A 20 -79.31 48.39 -6.03
CA ASP A 20 -78.26 49.07 -6.81
C ASP A 20 -76.82 48.49 -6.78
N SER A 21 -76.34 48.03 -7.94
CA SER A 21 -75.06 48.45 -8.55
C SER A 21 -74.71 47.58 -9.77
N ARG A 22 -74.60 48.22 -10.93
CA ARG A 22 -74.21 47.61 -12.22
C ARG A 22 -72.68 47.65 -12.42
N ARG A 23 -72.14 46.51 -12.89
CA ARG A 23 -71.04 46.30 -13.87
C ARG A 23 -69.88 47.31 -13.96
N ALA A 24 -68.66 46.80 -13.85
CA ALA A 24 -67.58 47.04 -14.83
C ALA A 24 -66.49 45.94 -14.73
N MET A 25 -65.97 45.53 -15.90
CA MET A 25 -64.77 44.69 -16.07
C MET A 25 -63.54 45.42 -15.53
N ASP A 26 -62.64 44.74 -14.82
CA ASP A 26 -61.22 45.12 -14.87
C ASP A 26 -60.26 43.94 -14.61
N ARG A 27 -59.14 43.99 -15.32
CA ARG A 27 -57.96 43.13 -15.25
C ARG A 27 -57.36 43.17 -13.84
N THR A 28 -56.91 42.02 -13.33
CA THR A 28 -55.92 41.97 -12.26
C THR A 28 -54.67 41.20 -12.71
N ARG A 29 -53.63 41.96 -13.04
CA ARG A 29 -52.22 41.59 -12.85
C ARG A 29 -51.77 42.27 -11.54
N HIS A 30 -51.33 41.48 -10.58
CA HIS A 30 -50.43 41.81 -9.46
C HIS A 30 -49.83 40.45 -9.07
N THR A 31 -48.62 40.05 -9.47
CA THR A 31 -47.29 40.37 -8.91
C THR A 31 -47.31 40.64 -7.40
N ASP A 32 -47.35 39.56 -6.62
CA ASP A 32 -46.86 39.57 -5.23
C ASP A 32 -45.33 39.40 -5.27
N GLU A 33 -44.62 40.53 -5.25
CA GLU A 33 -43.22 40.57 -4.82
C GLU A 33 -43.22 40.69 -3.29
N LEU A 34 -43.20 39.55 -2.59
CA LEU A 34 -42.78 39.53 -1.19
C LEU A 34 -41.26 39.66 -1.17
N GLY A 35 -40.76 40.89 -1.05
CA GLY A 35 -39.36 41.14 -0.76
C GLY A 35 -38.98 40.50 0.58
N PHE A 36 -37.94 39.67 0.58
CA PHE A 36 -37.43 39.04 1.79
C PHE A 36 -37.12 40.09 2.86
N THR A 37 -37.62 39.88 4.07
CA THR A 37 -37.32 40.76 5.19
C THR A 37 -35.84 40.63 5.56
N LEU A 38 -35.22 41.70 6.07
CA LEU A 38 -33.83 41.67 6.55
C LEU A 38 -33.59 40.50 7.53
N ILE A 39 -34.60 40.16 8.33
CA ILE A 39 -34.58 39.05 9.28
C ILE A 39 -34.44 37.69 8.55
N GLU A 40 -35.19 37.44 7.48
CA GLU A 40 -35.07 36.21 6.69
C GLU A 40 -33.69 36.07 6.04
N VAL A 41 -33.15 37.17 5.50
CA VAL A 41 -31.79 37.17 4.92
C VAL A 41 -30.73 36.92 5.99
N MET A 42 -30.89 37.51 7.18
CA MET A 42 -29.98 37.28 8.31
C MET A 42 -30.07 35.85 8.85
N VAL A 43 -31.27 35.27 8.93
CA VAL A 43 -31.46 33.87 9.35
C VAL A 43 -30.88 32.92 8.31
N ALA A 44 -31.13 33.15 7.02
CA ALA A 44 -30.54 32.36 5.94
C ALA A 44 -28.99 32.44 5.95
N ALA A 45 -28.43 33.64 6.16
CA ALA A 45 -26.99 33.82 6.29
C ALA A 45 -26.42 33.10 7.53
N CYS A 46 -27.12 33.14 8.67
CA CYS A 46 -26.70 32.44 9.89
C CYS A 46 -26.71 30.91 9.70
N ILE A 47 -27.74 30.37 9.05
CA ILE A 47 -27.83 28.94 8.71
C ILE A 47 -26.71 28.54 7.75
N LEU A 48 -26.41 29.38 6.76
CA LEU A 48 -25.37 29.12 5.77
C LEU A 48 -23.97 29.15 6.39
N VAL A 49 -23.67 30.13 7.24
CA VAL A 49 -22.39 30.19 7.99
C VAL A 49 -22.26 28.98 8.93
N SER A 50 -23.32 28.63 9.65
CA SER A 50 -23.33 27.45 10.52
C SER A 50 -23.12 26.16 9.72
N GLY A 51 -23.74 26.03 8.54
CA GLY A 51 -23.56 24.91 7.63
C GLY A 51 -22.12 24.79 7.11
N ILE A 52 -21.51 25.90 6.71
CA ILE A 52 -20.10 25.93 6.27
C ILE A 52 -19.16 25.53 7.42
N LEU A 53 -19.39 26.04 8.63
CA LEU A 53 -18.58 25.69 9.80
C LEU A 53 -18.66 24.18 10.10
N VAL A 54 -19.85 23.58 10.01
CA VAL A 54 -20.04 22.13 10.20
C VAL A 54 -19.32 21.31 9.11
N VAL A 55 -19.38 21.73 7.85
CA VAL A 55 -18.68 21.05 6.75
C VAL A 55 -17.16 21.15 6.91
N LEU A 56 -16.64 22.30 7.31
CA LEU A 56 -15.21 22.48 7.56
C LEU A 56 -14.73 21.58 8.71
N THR A 57 -15.49 21.47 9.80
CA THR A 57 -15.16 20.54 10.89
C THR A 57 -15.13 19.09 10.42
N PHE A 58 -16.08 18.70 9.57
CA PHE A 58 -16.16 17.34 9.03
C PHE A 58 -14.96 17.02 8.12
N ILE A 59 -14.55 17.95 7.25
CA ILE A 59 -13.36 17.78 6.39
C ILE A 59 -12.09 17.64 7.23
N ILE A 60 -11.93 18.43 8.29
CA ILE A 60 -10.77 18.35 9.17
C ILE A 60 -10.72 16.99 9.88
N GLU A 61 -11.85 16.50 10.39
CA GLU A 61 -11.94 15.17 11.03
C GLU A 61 -11.71 14.03 10.02
N ALA A 62 -12.20 14.18 8.80
CA ALA A 62 -11.99 13.24 7.70
C ALA A 62 -10.51 13.08 7.35
N GLN A 63 -9.84 14.20 7.11
CA GLN A 63 -8.41 14.23 6.79
C GLN A 63 -7.59 13.69 7.96
N ALA A 64 -7.95 14.05 9.19
CA ALA A 64 -7.32 13.51 10.39
C ALA A 64 -7.45 11.98 10.47
N THR A 65 -8.62 11.42 10.10
CA THR A 65 -8.86 9.98 10.10
C THR A 65 -8.06 9.26 9.02
N THR A 66 -8.06 9.77 7.78
CA THR A 66 -7.26 9.22 6.68
C THR A 66 -5.77 9.23 6.99
N PHE A 67 -5.27 10.35 7.50
CA PHE A 67 -3.89 10.48 7.92
C PHE A 67 -3.55 9.49 9.05
N THR A 68 -4.44 9.34 10.05
CA THR A 68 -4.27 8.37 11.15
C THR A 68 -4.17 6.94 10.63
N ASN A 69 -5.01 6.58 9.66
CA ASN A 69 -5.02 5.25 9.05
C ASN A 69 -3.74 5.00 8.23
N GLN A 70 -3.30 5.99 7.45
CA GLN A 70 -2.05 5.92 6.70
C GLN A 70 -0.84 5.81 7.64
N ALA A 71 -0.81 6.62 8.70
CA ALA A 71 0.25 6.61 9.71
C ALA A 71 0.40 5.23 10.32
N ARG A 72 -0.72 4.61 10.71
CA ARG A 72 -0.76 3.28 11.31
C ARG A 72 -0.45 2.17 10.30
N ALA A 73 -0.86 2.29 9.04
CA ALA A 73 -0.54 1.33 8.00
C ALA A 73 0.97 1.28 7.73
N ASN A 74 1.59 2.46 7.58
CA ASN A 74 3.04 2.61 7.42
C ASN A 74 3.80 2.10 8.66
N ALA A 75 3.33 2.40 9.88
CA ALA A 75 3.94 1.89 11.10
C ALA A 75 3.92 0.35 11.16
N ASN A 76 2.79 -0.28 10.84
CA ASN A 76 2.69 -1.74 10.78
C ASN A 76 3.60 -2.35 9.72
N ALA A 77 3.77 -1.69 8.57
CA ALA A 77 4.71 -2.13 7.54
C ALA A 77 6.15 -2.05 8.05
N LEU A 78 6.51 -0.94 8.71
CA LEU A 78 7.85 -0.71 9.25
C LEU A 78 8.22 -1.70 10.35
N VAL A 79 7.28 -2.01 11.27
CA VAL A 79 7.49 -3.04 12.29
C VAL A 79 7.73 -4.41 11.66
N ARG A 80 6.96 -4.77 10.62
CA ARG A 80 7.17 -6.04 9.90
C ARG A 80 8.54 -6.08 9.22
N GLU A 81 8.92 -4.98 8.57
CA GLU A 81 10.24 -4.84 7.96
C GLU A 81 11.35 -5.04 9.00
N ALA A 82 11.24 -4.40 10.17
CA ALA A 82 12.21 -4.52 11.26
C ALA A 82 12.29 -5.95 11.82
N VAL A 83 11.15 -6.60 12.00
CA VAL A 83 11.09 -7.99 12.47
C VAL A 83 11.72 -8.96 11.47
N GLU A 84 11.43 -8.82 10.17
CA GLU A 84 12.01 -9.67 9.13
C GLU A 84 13.51 -9.36 8.90
N GLY A 85 13.90 -8.10 9.07
CA GLY A 85 15.29 -7.68 9.11
C GLY A 85 16.05 -8.38 10.26
N ALA A 86 15.51 -8.36 11.48
CA ALA A 86 16.11 -9.05 12.61
C ALA A 86 16.20 -10.58 12.39
N LYS A 87 15.15 -11.21 11.85
CA LYS A 87 15.14 -12.65 11.51
C LYS A 87 16.18 -13.08 10.48
N SER A 88 16.64 -12.15 9.64
CA SER A 88 17.67 -12.45 8.63
C SER A 88 19.10 -12.20 9.13
N VAL A 89 19.28 -11.66 10.34
CA VAL A 89 20.59 -11.59 11.01
C VAL A 89 20.95 -12.99 11.54
N PRO A 90 22.19 -13.48 11.33
CA PRO A 90 22.63 -14.72 11.94
C PRO A 90 22.48 -14.73 13.46
N ASN A 91 22.09 -15.85 14.07
CA ASN A 91 21.74 -15.90 15.50
C ASN A 91 22.90 -15.49 16.42
N ASP A 92 24.14 -15.84 16.04
CA ASP A 92 25.39 -15.46 16.71
C ASP A 92 25.73 -13.97 16.56
N GLN A 93 25.17 -13.30 15.56
CA GLN A 93 25.31 -11.86 15.31
C GLN A 93 24.09 -11.06 15.78
N LEU A 94 22.99 -11.74 16.15
CA LEU A 94 21.77 -11.14 16.66
C LEU A 94 21.93 -10.86 18.16
N VAL A 95 22.78 -9.86 18.46
CA VAL A 95 23.12 -9.40 19.81
C VAL A 95 22.66 -7.96 20.00
N ASN A 96 22.22 -7.62 21.22
CA ASN A 96 21.58 -6.33 21.50
C ASN A 96 22.47 -5.14 21.12
N ALA A 97 23.74 -5.21 21.51
CA ALA A 97 24.72 -4.13 21.35
C ALA A 97 25.03 -3.72 19.90
N THR A 98 24.80 -4.59 18.91
CA THR A 98 25.11 -4.30 17.49
C THR A 98 23.88 -4.35 16.60
N LEU A 99 22.69 -4.59 17.18
CA LEU A 99 21.46 -4.80 16.42
C LEU A 99 21.08 -3.55 15.63
N VAL A 100 21.10 -2.38 16.27
CA VAL A 100 20.70 -1.11 15.65
C VAL A 100 21.58 -0.79 14.44
N ASP A 101 22.90 -0.88 14.58
CA ASP A 101 23.85 -0.63 13.49
C ASP A 101 23.65 -1.61 12.32
N THR A 102 23.44 -2.89 12.63
CA THR A 102 23.18 -3.93 11.62
C THR A 102 21.88 -3.67 10.87
N MET A 103 20.84 -3.21 11.58
CA MET A 103 19.54 -2.92 10.99
C MET A 103 19.58 -1.66 10.14
N ARG A 104 20.25 -0.59 10.59
CA ARG A 104 20.40 0.67 9.84
C ARG A 104 21.13 0.52 8.50
N GLN A 105 21.94 -0.53 8.34
CA GLN A 105 22.63 -0.83 7.07
C GLN A 105 21.70 -1.44 6.01
N ARG A 106 20.46 -1.79 6.34
CA ARG A 106 19.49 -2.34 5.38
C ARG A 106 18.87 -1.21 4.55
N VAL A 107 18.53 -1.54 3.29
CA VAL A 107 17.87 -0.59 2.38
C VAL A 107 16.55 -0.15 3.00
N GLY A 108 16.34 1.17 3.08
CA GLY A 108 15.13 1.76 3.68
C GLY A 108 15.16 1.86 5.20
N MET A 109 16.23 1.43 5.87
CA MET A 109 16.35 1.45 7.34
C MET A 109 17.42 2.40 7.86
N SER A 110 18.11 3.13 6.98
CA SER A 110 19.02 4.21 7.38
C SER A 110 18.26 5.29 8.15
N ASP A 111 18.93 5.96 9.09
CA ASP A 111 18.35 7.12 9.74
C ASP A 111 18.11 8.26 8.73
N ASP A 112 16.86 8.70 8.61
CA ASP A 112 16.44 9.71 7.65
C ASP A 112 16.64 11.15 8.19
N GLU A 113 16.83 11.34 9.50
CA GLU A 113 16.99 12.67 10.13
C GLU A 113 18.26 12.76 11.01
N LEU A 114 19.43 12.79 10.36
CA LEU A 114 20.71 12.94 11.04
C LEU A 114 20.76 14.18 11.95
N GLY A 115 21.06 13.97 13.24
CA GLY A 115 21.18 15.03 14.26
C GLY A 115 19.92 15.24 15.10
N VAL A 116 18.82 14.54 14.82
CA VAL A 116 17.68 14.38 15.72
C VAL A 116 17.94 13.17 16.63
N PRO A 117 17.71 13.25 17.95
CA PRO A 117 17.80 12.08 18.83
C PRO A 117 16.83 10.97 18.39
N GLY A 118 17.29 9.72 18.41
CA GLY A 118 16.51 8.54 18.07
C GLY A 118 16.72 8.09 16.63
N TRP A 119 16.42 6.82 16.36
CA TRP A 119 16.40 6.30 14.99
C TRP A 119 15.14 6.78 14.28
N GLN A 120 15.28 7.78 13.41
CA GLN A 120 14.15 8.38 12.70
C GLN A 120 14.02 7.83 11.28
N LEU A 121 12.79 7.53 10.87
CA LEU A 121 12.45 7.07 9.52
C LEU A 121 11.26 7.85 8.98
N GLN A 122 11.32 8.22 7.70
CA GLN A 122 10.25 8.94 7.03
C GLN A 122 9.49 8.01 6.06
N ARG A 123 8.16 7.94 6.20
CA ARG A 123 7.28 7.22 5.26
C ARG A 123 6.03 8.05 4.97
N GLY A 124 5.81 8.37 3.69
CA GLY A 124 4.64 9.14 3.27
C GLY A 124 4.54 10.52 3.95
N GLY A 125 5.68 11.17 4.23
CA GLY A 125 5.74 12.47 4.91
C GLY A 125 5.53 12.45 6.43
N ILE A 126 5.50 11.27 7.05
CA ILE A 126 5.36 11.06 8.49
C ILE A 126 6.70 10.56 9.04
N VAL A 127 7.12 11.12 10.17
CA VAL A 127 8.34 10.72 10.88
C VAL A 127 7.99 9.65 11.92
N TYR A 128 8.76 8.57 11.91
CA TYR A 128 8.64 7.44 12.80
C TYR A 128 9.92 7.31 13.60
N THR A 129 9.79 7.18 14.92
CA THR A 129 10.91 6.81 15.79
C THR A 129 10.87 5.32 16.05
N VAL A 130 11.96 4.63 15.75
CA VAL A 130 12.10 3.18 15.89
C VAL A 130 13.02 2.84 17.03
N SER A 131 12.63 1.88 17.85
CA SER A 131 13.53 1.21 18.79
C SER A 131 13.45 -0.30 18.62
N VAL A 132 14.61 -0.95 18.65
CA VAL A 132 14.75 -2.41 18.52
C VAL A 132 15.63 -2.96 19.62
N GLY A 133 15.28 -4.14 20.13
CA GLY A 133 16.09 -4.85 21.10
C GLY A 133 16.01 -6.34 20.91
N VAL A 134 17.04 -7.04 21.37
CA VAL A 134 17.07 -8.50 21.39
C VAL A 134 17.66 -9.04 22.69
N CYS A 135 17.07 -10.12 23.20
CA CYS A 135 17.56 -10.85 24.36
C CYS A 135 17.40 -12.36 24.17
N ALA A 136 18.18 -13.17 24.89
CA ALA A 136 18.07 -14.62 24.90
C ALA A 136 16.99 -15.11 25.86
N VAL A 137 16.31 -16.18 25.48
CA VAL A 137 15.26 -16.85 26.25
C VAL A 137 15.67 -18.30 26.47
N ASP A 138 15.65 -18.71 27.73
CA ASP A 138 15.91 -20.09 28.20
C ASP A 138 14.58 -20.87 28.24
N ASP A 139 14.53 -22.05 27.64
CA ASP A 139 13.37 -22.92 27.59
C ASP A 139 13.30 -23.83 28.83
N PRO A 140 12.37 -23.61 29.77
CA PRO A 140 12.30 -24.39 31.01
C PRO A 140 12.02 -25.89 30.82
N ARG A 141 11.79 -26.36 29.58
CA ARG A 141 11.46 -27.75 29.25
C ARG A 141 12.67 -28.68 29.19
N ASP A 142 13.88 -28.18 28.91
CA ASP A 142 15.11 -29.00 28.87
C ASP A 142 16.07 -28.72 30.02
N GLY A 143 15.75 -27.75 30.86
CA GLY A 143 16.49 -27.40 32.07
C GLY A 143 16.36 -25.92 32.34
N ILE A 144 17.18 -25.41 33.24
CA ILE A 144 17.49 -23.97 33.30
C ILE A 144 19.00 -23.91 33.41
N GLY A 145 19.64 -23.13 32.55
CA GLY A 145 21.09 -22.96 32.55
C GLY A 145 21.55 -21.73 33.35
N THR A 146 22.86 -21.47 33.33
CA THR A 146 23.42 -20.21 33.85
C THR A 146 23.23 -19.08 32.84
N HIS A 147 22.66 -17.95 33.25
CA HIS A 147 22.48 -16.80 32.37
C HIS A 147 23.65 -15.83 32.47
N GLU A 148 24.22 -15.48 31.31
CA GLU A 148 25.20 -14.42 31.22
C GLU A 148 24.53 -13.04 31.29
N ALA A 149 25.13 -12.12 32.05
CA ALA A 149 24.68 -10.74 32.14
C ALA A 149 24.74 -10.04 30.77
N GLY A 150 23.72 -9.24 30.46
CA GLY A 150 23.61 -8.50 29.21
C GLY A 150 23.12 -9.32 28.01
N ILE A 151 22.83 -10.61 28.19
CA ILE A 151 22.40 -11.50 27.10
C ILE A 151 20.94 -11.92 27.25
N PHE A 152 20.53 -12.34 28.45
CA PHE A 152 19.23 -12.93 28.70
C PHE A 152 18.14 -11.91 28.99
N CYS A 153 16.89 -12.22 28.62
CA CYS A 153 15.77 -11.31 28.85
C CYS A 153 15.55 -11.08 30.35
N ALA A 154 15.49 -9.81 30.78
CA ALA A 154 15.28 -9.45 32.19
C ALA A 154 13.96 -10.01 32.76
N SER A 155 12.96 -10.21 31.90
CA SER A 155 11.65 -10.75 32.23
C SER A 155 11.54 -12.28 32.14
N GLY A 156 12.61 -12.97 31.72
CA GLY A 156 12.55 -14.38 31.35
C GLY A 156 11.57 -14.66 30.19
N THR A 157 10.88 -15.81 30.24
CA THR A 157 10.00 -16.33 29.17
C THR A 157 8.66 -15.63 29.03
N THR A 158 8.13 -15.01 30.09
CA THR A 158 6.74 -14.53 30.12
C THR A 158 6.55 -13.09 29.63
N GLY A 159 7.60 -12.26 29.70
CA GLY A 159 7.52 -10.84 29.33
C GLY A 159 6.54 -10.03 30.21
N THR A 160 6.40 -8.75 29.89
CA THR A 160 5.49 -7.81 30.55
C THR A 160 4.11 -7.85 29.89
N ALA A 161 3.05 -7.79 30.70
CA ALA A 161 1.66 -7.80 30.22
C ALA A 161 1.32 -6.56 29.39
N VAL A 162 0.41 -6.73 28.42
CA VAL A 162 -0.01 -5.67 27.48
C VAL A 162 -0.59 -4.47 28.22
N GLU A 163 -1.32 -4.69 29.31
CA GLU A 163 -1.90 -3.62 30.15
C GLU A 163 -0.84 -2.79 30.85
N ALA A 164 0.29 -3.38 31.24
CA ALA A 164 1.40 -2.65 31.82
C ALA A 164 2.14 -1.83 30.75
N CYS A 165 2.31 -2.38 29.55
CA CYS A 165 2.89 -1.62 28.43
C CYS A 165 2.01 -0.46 27.98
N SER A 166 0.69 -0.60 28.00
CA SER A 166 -0.21 0.50 27.63
C SER A 166 -0.18 1.65 28.66
N GLN A 167 0.02 1.34 29.95
CA GLN A 167 0.25 2.34 30.99
C GLN A 167 1.57 3.07 30.80
N LEU A 168 2.64 2.34 30.44
CA LEU A 168 3.96 2.92 30.21
C LEU A 168 4.03 3.76 28.92
N LEU A 169 3.40 3.31 27.83
CA LEU A 169 3.47 4.00 26.54
C LEU A 169 2.49 5.18 26.42
N SER A 170 1.39 5.19 27.18
CA SER A 170 0.30 6.16 27.04
C SER A 170 -0.30 6.21 25.61
N ILE A 171 -1.29 7.07 25.37
CA ILE A 171 -1.93 7.23 24.03
C ILE A 171 -0.94 7.85 23.02
N VAL A 172 0.01 8.66 23.48
CA VAL A 172 0.92 9.43 22.62
C VAL A 172 2.26 8.71 22.35
N GLY A 173 2.59 7.62 23.06
CA GLY A 173 3.92 6.99 22.95
C GLY A 173 5.04 7.81 23.62
N ASP A 174 4.65 8.80 24.44
CA ASP A 174 5.46 9.97 24.86
C ASP A 174 6.51 9.72 25.94
N VAL A 175 6.78 8.48 26.32
CA VAL A 175 7.89 8.19 27.22
C VAL A 175 9.17 8.15 26.41
N GLY A 176 9.64 9.36 26.10
CA GLY A 176 10.72 9.60 25.16
C GLY A 176 10.68 10.96 24.45
N LEU A 177 10.07 12.00 25.01
CA LEU A 177 10.41 13.37 24.60
C LEU A 177 11.32 13.99 25.68
N PRO A 178 12.24 14.90 25.33
CA PRO A 178 13.09 15.56 26.31
C PRO A 178 12.20 16.19 27.41
N GLY A 179 12.23 15.63 28.62
CA GLY A 179 11.47 16.11 29.78
C GLY A 179 10.38 15.19 30.34
N ALA A 180 10.08 14.03 29.73
CA ALA A 180 9.13 13.06 30.31
C ALA A 180 9.86 12.10 31.29
N GLY A 181 9.93 12.48 32.56
CA GLY A 181 10.59 11.68 33.60
C GLY A 181 9.88 10.35 33.87
N VAL A 182 10.56 9.23 33.60
CA VAL A 182 10.12 7.88 33.99
C VAL A 182 10.60 7.60 35.43
N SER A 183 10.01 8.26 36.42
CA SER A 183 10.33 7.96 37.82
C SER A 183 9.44 6.84 38.33
N GLY A 184 9.94 5.59 38.36
CA GLY A 184 9.37 4.50 39.15
C GLY A 184 8.96 3.21 38.43
N ALA A 185 9.16 3.09 37.11
CA ALA A 185 8.97 1.81 36.42
C ALA A 185 10.18 0.88 36.66
N ALA A 186 9.94 -0.41 36.95
CA ALA A 186 11.02 -1.40 37.03
C ALA A 186 11.67 -1.57 35.64
N ALA A 187 13.00 -1.65 35.59
CA ALA A 187 13.77 -1.70 34.33
C ALA A 187 13.30 -2.80 33.35
N ALA A 188 12.90 -3.97 33.85
CA ALA A 188 12.40 -5.06 33.01
C ALA A 188 11.10 -4.73 32.25
N GLY A 189 10.23 -3.89 32.85
CA GLY A 189 8.99 -3.43 32.21
C GLY A 189 9.25 -2.43 31.08
N LEU A 190 10.37 -1.71 31.10
CA LEU A 190 10.73 -0.78 30.03
C LEU A 190 11.12 -1.55 28.76
N GLY A 191 11.96 -2.58 28.93
CA GLY A 191 12.49 -3.34 27.80
C GLY A 191 11.44 -4.16 27.07
N ASP A 192 10.55 -4.81 27.81
CA ASP A 192 9.45 -5.57 27.20
C ASP A 192 8.49 -4.71 26.39
N CYS A 193 8.36 -3.44 26.76
CA CYS A 193 7.51 -2.47 26.09
C CYS A 193 8.25 -1.68 24.99
N GLY A 194 9.50 -2.04 24.70
CA GLY A 194 10.31 -1.49 23.63
C GLY A 194 10.77 -0.05 23.86
N LEU A 195 10.77 0.43 25.11
CA LEU A 195 11.17 1.80 25.40
C LEU A 195 12.67 2.01 25.19
N ASP A 196 12.97 3.13 24.55
CA ASP A 196 14.31 3.68 24.31
C ASP A 196 14.29 5.08 24.92
N VAL A 197 14.99 5.23 26.05
CA VAL A 197 14.98 6.39 26.93
C VAL A 197 16.16 7.33 26.63
N ASP A 198 17.25 6.80 26.09
CA ASP A 198 18.44 7.57 25.71
C ASP A 198 18.52 7.94 24.22
N PHE A 199 17.56 7.44 23.42
CA PHE A 199 17.36 7.74 22.01
C PHE A 199 18.49 7.27 21.10
N ASP A 200 19.10 6.13 21.41
CA ASP A 200 20.10 5.53 20.53
C ASP A 200 19.49 4.60 19.46
N GLY A 201 18.19 4.29 19.58
CA GLY A 201 17.45 3.34 18.75
C GLY A 201 17.42 1.91 19.32
N GLN A 202 18.08 1.67 20.45
CA GLN A 202 18.12 0.42 21.17
C GLN A 202 17.09 0.41 22.30
N VAL A 203 16.50 -0.75 22.56
CA VAL A 203 15.56 -0.89 23.70
C VAL A 203 16.32 -1.00 25.02
N ASP A 204 15.92 -0.18 25.99
CA ASP A 204 16.49 -0.12 27.34
C ASP A 204 15.90 -1.16 28.29
N GLY A 205 16.75 -1.73 29.15
CA GLY A 205 16.31 -2.63 30.22
C GLY A 205 15.75 -3.99 29.73
N LEU A 206 15.96 -4.34 28.46
CA LEU A 206 15.49 -5.62 27.89
C LEU A 206 16.31 -6.82 28.39
N VAL A 207 17.60 -6.62 28.67
CA VAL A 207 18.52 -7.66 29.13
C VAL A 207 18.78 -7.57 30.63
N ASP A 208 18.97 -8.71 31.29
CA ASP A 208 19.34 -8.77 32.71
C ASP A 208 20.78 -8.25 32.91
N VAL A 209 20.98 -7.37 33.89
CA VAL A 209 22.28 -6.76 34.22
C VAL A 209 23.11 -7.59 35.19
N ALA A 210 22.49 -8.51 35.93
CA ALA A 210 23.19 -9.27 36.99
C ALA A 210 23.69 -10.63 36.49
N GLY A 211 23.04 -11.21 35.48
CA GLY A 211 23.20 -12.61 35.14
C GLY A 211 22.68 -13.52 36.26
N SER A 212 22.46 -14.79 35.94
CA SER A 212 21.95 -15.77 36.91
C SER A 212 22.93 -16.94 37.04
N VAL A 213 23.20 -17.33 38.29
CA VAL A 213 23.95 -18.54 38.59
C VAL A 213 22.92 -19.63 38.87
N CYS A 214 23.02 -20.80 38.24
CA CYS A 214 22.10 -21.89 38.55
C CYS A 214 22.40 -22.45 39.95
N VAL A 215 21.68 -21.97 40.96
CA VAL A 215 21.75 -22.47 42.34
C VAL A 215 20.37 -22.98 42.75
N GLY A 216 20.25 -24.30 42.93
CA GLY A 216 19.03 -24.95 43.46
C GLY A 216 17.94 -25.29 42.45
N ALA A 217 17.77 -24.54 41.35
CA ALA A 217 16.74 -24.81 40.33
C ALA A 217 17.07 -25.95 39.34
N CYS A 218 18.37 -26.26 39.14
CA CYS A 218 18.86 -27.34 38.28
C CYS A 218 18.56 -28.78 38.78
N ALA A 219 17.87 -28.94 39.91
CA ALA A 219 17.77 -30.23 40.61
C ALA A 219 16.71 -31.21 40.07
N LEU A 220 15.97 -30.87 39.00
CA LEU A 220 14.87 -31.71 38.49
C LEU A 220 14.97 -32.10 37.00
N GLY A 221 15.99 -31.67 36.25
CA GLY A 221 16.08 -31.93 34.80
C GLY A 221 17.47 -32.10 34.18
N GLY A 222 18.56 -31.98 34.96
CA GLY A 222 19.90 -31.80 34.40
C GLY A 222 20.20 -30.31 34.19
N VAL A 223 21.48 -29.94 34.28
CA VAL A 223 21.91 -28.57 34.04
C VAL A 223 21.88 -28.35 32.54
N ASP A 224 21.05 -27.43 32.07
CA ASP A 224 21.14 -27.03 30.66
C ASP A 224 22.46 -26.26 30.45
N THR A 225 23.21 -26.74 29.47
CA THR A 225 24.54 -26.21 29.12
C THR A 225 24.46 -25.22 27.95
N SER A 226 23.28 -25.03 27.36
CA SER A 226 23.02 -24.14 26.23
C SER A 226 21.78 -23.25 26.41
N PRO A 227 21.68 -22.44 27.49
CA PRO A 227 20.43 -21.76 27.88
C PRO A 227 19.89 -20.72 26.91
N ALA A 228 20.61 -20.37 25.85
CA ALA A 228 20.16 -19.37 24.90
C ALA A 228 19.30 -19.99 23.79
N ASP A 229 18.06 -20.40 24.12
CA ASP A 229 17.23 -21.21 23.22
C ASP A 229 16.49 -20.48 22.12
N ALA A 230 16.08 -19.27 22.43
CA ALA A 230 15.51 -18.36 21.47
C ALA A 230 16.12 -16.99 21.65
N LYS A 231 16.04 -16.18 20.60
CA LYS A 231 16.21 -14.74 20.70
C LYS A 231 14.83 -14.11 20.66
N ARG A 232 14.46 -13.34 21.66
CA ARG A 232 13.26 -12.51 21.64
C ARG A 232 13.64 -11.15 21.10
N VAL A 233 12.99 -10.74 20.02
CA VAL A 233 13.13 -9.43 19.40
C VAL A 233 11.93 -8.58 19.80
N VAL A 234 12.18 -7.38 20.28
CA VAL A 234 11.17 -6.37 20.60
C VAL A 234 11.38 -5.18 19.68
N VAL A 235 10.31 -4.75 19.01
CA VAL A 235 10.30 -3.60 18.11
C VAL A 235 9.19 -2.65 18.53
N LEU A 236 9.51 -1.39 18.74
CA LEU A 236 8.55 -0.32 18.96
C LEU A 236 8.72 0.74 17.87
N VAL A 237 7.62 1.07 17.21
CA VAL A 237 7.55 2.17 16.24
C VAL A 237 6.56 3.21 16.78
N ARG A 238 7.03 4.45 16.93
CA ARG A 238 6.27 5.60 17.46
C ARG A 238 6.15 6.69 16.39
N TRP A 239 5.11 7.51 16.45
CA TRP A 239 4.95 8.68 15.57
C TRP A 239 4.19 9.82 16.24
N ASP A 240 4.35 11.05 15.74
CA ASP A 240 3.93 12.28 16.42
C ASP A 240 2.53 12.79 16.01
N ARG A 241 1.96 12.29 14.91
CA ARG A 241 0.73 12.84 14.28
C ARG A 241 -0.44 11.84 14.20
N GLY A 242 -1.67 12.34 14.09
CA GLY A 242 -2.90 11.52 13.99
C GLY A 242 -3.61 11.26 15.33
N GLY A 243 -4.75 10.56 15.31
CA GLY A 243 -5.60 10.29 16.48
C GLY A 243 -5.41 8.89 17.10
N GLY A 244 -5.80 8.75 18.36
CA GLY A 244 -5.68 7.50 19.12
C GLY A 244 -4.24 7.12 19.44
N SER A 245 -3.99 5.83 19.72
CA SER A 245 -2.64 5.33 20.02
C SER A 245 -1.70 5.53 18.84
N ARG A 246 -0.54 6.16 19.11
CA ARG A 246 0.48 6.51 18.11
C ARG A 246 1.75 5.66 18.17
N TYR A 247 1.55 4.39 18.51
CA TYR A 247 2.64 3.42 18.54
C TYR A 247 2.16 2.05 18.03
N VAL A 248 3.11 1.25 17.56
CA VAL A 248 2.96 -0.19 17.33
C VAL A 248 4.12 -0.87 18.04
N LEU A 249 3.79 -1.73 18.99
CA LEU A 249 4.73 -2.59 19.70
C LEU A 249 4.55 -4.03 19.19
N GLN A 250 5.65 -4.67 18.82
CA GLN A 250 5.64 -6.07 18.42
C GLN A 250 6.82 -6.80 19.05
N GLY A 251 6.52 -7.94 19.68
CA GLY A 251 7.51 -8.94 20.08
C GLY A 251 7.44 -10.15 19.16
N THR A 252 8.59 -10.74 18.84
CA THR A 252 8.67 -12.06 18.22
C THR A 252 9.77 -12.88 18.87
N THR A 253 9.65 -14.20 18.82
CA THR A 253 10.76 -15.11 19.11
C THR A 253 11.36 -15.59 17.79
N VAL A 254 12.69 -15.64 17.76
CA VAL A 254 13.50 -16.22 16.71
C VAL A 254 14.16 -17.43 17.36
N ALA A 255 13.72 -18.63 17.00
CA ALA A 255 14.32 -19.85 17.51
C ALA A 255 15.83 -19.81 17.24
N ASN A 256 16.65 -20.17 18.23
CA ASN A 256 18.06 -20.41 17.99
C ASN A 256 18.17 -21.70 17.18
N PRO A 257 18.53 -21.63 15.88
CA PRO A 257 18.63 -22.82 15.06
C PRO A 257 19.76 -23.76 15.50
N GLY A 258 20.59 -23.36 16.47
CA GLY A 258 21.53 -24.24 17.16
C GLY A 258 20.87 -25.26 18.11
N LEU A 259 19.55 -25.21 18.32
CA LEU A 259 18.83 -26.07 19.28
C LEU A 259 17.80 -27.03 18.72
N ALA A 260 17.76 -27.19 17.39
CA ALA A 260 17.48 -28.51 16.86
C ALA A 260 18.83 -29.04 16.39
N GLY A 261 19.22 -30.26 16.73
CA GLY A 261 20.26 -30.99 15.98
C GLY A 261 19.95 -31.15 14.48
N ALA A 262 18.88 -30.50 14.00
CA ALA A 262 18.51 -30.37 12.62
C ALA A 262 19.58 -29.57 11.84
N PRO A 263 19.81 -29.94 10.58
CA PRO A 263 20.78 -29.27 9.72
C PRO A 263 20.46 -27.79 9.51
N ALA A 264 21.46 -26.93 9.68
CA ALA A 264 21.41 -25.50 9.33
C ALA A 264 22.23 -25.24 8.06
N ILE A 265 21.89 -24.24 7.27
CA ILE A 265 22.74 -23.77 6.16
C ILE A 265 23.92 -22.98 6.75
N ALA A 266 25.12 -23.53 6.63
CA ALA A 266 26.38 -22.95 7.12
C ALA A 266 27.05 -22.03 6.09
N THR A 267 26.96 -22.34 4.81
CA THR A 267 27.40 -21.45 3.73
C THR A 267 26.42 -21.48 2.58
N LEU A 268 26.32 -20.37 1.87
CA LEU A 268 25.54 -20.26 0.65
C LEU A 268 26.34 -19.45 -0.36
N THR A 269 26.49 -19.97 -1.56
CA THR A 269 27.32 -19.41 -2.62
C THR A 269 26.56 -19.43 -3.94
N SER A 270 26.87 -18.46 -4.80
CA SER A 270 26.41 -18.43 -6.17
C SER A 270 27.59 -18.70 -7.10
N SER A 271 27.37 -19.47 -8.15
CA SER A 271 28.35 -19.68 -9.23
C SER A 271 28.64 -18.43 -10.06
N VAL A 272 27.77 -17.42 -9.95
CA VAL A 272 27.91 -16.13 -10.63
C VAL A 272 27.92 -14.99 -9.62
N ALA A 273 28.72 -13.96 -9.91
CA ALA A 273 28.67 -12.72 -9.16
C ALA A 273 27.36 -11.95 -9.47
N SER A 274 26.90 -11.17 -8.50
CA SER A 274 25.76 -10.27 -8.64
C SER A 274 26.28 -8.84 -8.88
N PRO A 275 25.73 -8.05 -9.82
CA PRO A 275 24.63 -8.41 -10.73
C PRO A 275 25.04 -9.42 -11.80
N VAL A 276 24.08 -10.27 -12.18
CA VAL A 276 24.21 -11.20 -13.31
C VAL A 276 23.90 -10.46 -14.59
N THR A 277 24.94 -10.17 -15.35
CA THR A 277 24.85 -9.38 -16.58
C THR A 277 24.97 -10.21 -17.84
N GLY A 278 24.26 -9.79 -18.89
CA GLY A 278 24.34 -10.37 -20.22
C GLY A 278 23.40 -11.56 -20.43
N PRO A 279 22.87 -11.73 -21.67
CA PRO A 279 21.79 -12.69 -21.95
C PRO A 279 22.24 -14.16 -22.01
N GLY A 280 23.55 -14.43 -21.96
CA GLY A 280 24.11 -15.77 -22.08
C GLY A 280 24.02 -16.62 -20.80
N VAL A 281 23.73 -16.01 -19.65
CA VAL A 281 23.55 -16.74 -18.39
C VAL A 281 22.10 -17.22 -18.30
N THR A 282 21.91 -18.52 -18.56
CA THR A 282 20.59 -19.17 -18.56
C THR A 282 20.31 -19.95 -17.27
N GLU A 283 21.26 -20.00 -16.35
CA GLU A 283 21.13 -20.67 -15.06
C GLU A 283 22.13 -20.16 -14.03
N ILE A 284 21.79 -20.37 -12.75
CA ILE A 284 22.67 -20.13 -11.61
C ILE A 284 22.75 -21.42 -10.80
N GLN A 285 23.98 -21.91 -10.58
CA GLN A 285 24.23 -22.91 -9.55
C GLN A 285 24.37 -22.21 -8.20
N VAL A 286 23.57 -22.65 -7.23
CA VAL A 286 23.64 -22.22 -5.83
C VAL A 286 24.23 -23.37 -5.03
N GLY A 287 25.41 -23.16 -4.46
CA GLY A 287 26.08 -24.14 -3.60
C GLY A 287 25.80 -23.83 -2.14
N ALA A 288 25.49 -24.85 -1.34
CA ALA A 288 25.34 -24.72 0.09
C ALA A 288 26.12 -25.80 0.83
N THR A 289 26.66 -25.41 1.99
CA THR A 289 27.07 -26.37 3.00
C THR A 289 26.13 -26.34 4.20
N THR A 290 25.89 -27.47 4.83
CA THR A 290 25.11 -27.57 6.07
C THR A 290 26.01 -27.81 7.29
N SER A 291 25.52 -27.43 8.47
CA SER A 291 26.24 -27.62 9.75
C SER A 291 26.47 -29.10 10.09
N VAL A 292 25.47 -29.95 9.77
CA VAL A 292 25.50 -31.40 9.90
C VAL A 292 24.84 -32.05 8.68
N GLY A 293 24.98 -33.36 8.52
CA GLY A 293 24.39 -34.08 7.40
C GLY A 293 22.87 -33.88 7.31
N ALA A 294 22.38 -33.38 6.18
CA ALA A 294 20.96 -33.16 5.96
C ALA A 294 20.27 -34.36 5.29
N ALA A 295 18.99 -34.57 5.60
CA ALA A 295 18.18 -35.54 4.87
C ALA A 295 17.73 -34.94 3.53
N THR A 296 17.27 -33.69 3.54
CA THR A 296 16.92 -32.95 2.33
C THR A 296 17.27 -31.47 2.48
N VAL A 297 17.43 -30.77 1.36
CA VAL A 297 17.59 -29.31 1.34
C VAL A 297 16.62 -28.71 0.34
N GLY A 298 15.70 -27.87 0.80
CA GLY A 298 14.78 -27.12 -0.06
C GLY A 298 15.43 -25.83 -0.56
N ALA A 299 15.19 -25.49 -1.83
CA ALA A 299 15.63 -24.24 -2.44
C ALA A 299 14.42 -23.33 -2.74
N TYR A 300 14.57 -22.05 -2.42
CA TYR A 300 13.50 -21.06 -2.43
C TYR A 300 13.93 -19.83 -3.23
N VAL A 301 13.00 -19.25 -3.97
CA VAL A 301 13.15 -17.95 -4.63
C VAL A 301 11.97 -17.09 -4.19
N ASP A 302 12.28 -15.95 -3.57
CA ASP A 302 11.31 -15.03 -2.95
C ASP A 302 10.35 -15.73 -1.99
N GLY A 303 10.90 -16.63 -1.16
CA GLY A 303 10.14 -17.41 -0.18
C GLY A 303 9.32 -18.56 -0.76
N THR A 304 9.20 -18.68 -2.09
CA THR A 304 8.50 -19.79 -2.75
C THR A 304 9.47 -20.92 -3.05
N GLN A 305 9.15 -22.16 -2.64
CA GLN A 305 10.00 -23.31 -2.94
C GLN A 305 10.01 -23.59 -4.44
N ARG A 306 11.21 -23.65 -5.04
CA ARG A 306 11.40 -23.95 -6.46
C ARG A 306 11.87 -25.38 -6.71
N GLY A 307 12.44 -26.02 -5.70
CA GLY A 307 12.80 -27.41 -5.78
C GLY A 307 13.58 -27.90 -4.56
N THR A 308 14.16 -29.08 -4.71
CA THR A 308 15.03 -29.70 -3.72
C THR A 308 16.45 -29.74 -4.30
N ALA A 309 17.43 -29.35 -3.51
CA ALA A 309 18.83 -29.38 -3.88
C ALA A 309 19.32 -30.83 -4.01
N THR A 310 20.29 -31.05 -4.89
CA THR A 310 20.99 -32.31 -5.07
C THR A 310 22.28 -32.29 -4.27
N GLY A 311 22.57 -33.37 -3.56
CA GLY A 311 23.73 -33.43 -2.67
C GLY A 311 23.64 -34.59 -1.69
N SER A 312 24.63 -34.67 -0.80
CA SER A 312 24.65 -35.64 0.29
C SER A 312 25.55 -35.15 1.42
N GLY A 313 25.31 -35.68 2.63
CA GLY A 313 26.00 -35.23 3.83
C GLY A 313 25.81 -33.73 4.02
N THR A 314 26.91 -32.99 4.02
CA THR A 314 26.90 -31.54 4.24
C THR A 314 27.02 -30.70 2.97
N SER A 315 27.13 -31.29 1.78
CA SER A 315 27.35 -30.54 0.53
C SER A 315 26.17 -30.67 -0.41
N TRP A 316 25.59 -29.53 -0.79
CA TRP A 316 24.36 -29.45 -1.56
C TRP A 316 24.46 -28.41 -2.66
N SER A 317 23.77 -28.66 -3.77
CA SER A 317 23.72 -27.75 -4.92
C SER A 317 22.31 -27.67 -5.47
N PHE A 318 21.87 -26.48 -5.85
CA PHE A 318 20.60 -26.28 -6.53
C PHE A 318 20.84 -25.53 -7.83
N ARG A 319 20.29 -26.07 -8.92
CA ARG A 319 20.25 -25.41 -10.22
C ARG A 319 19.00 -24.55 -10.29
N TRP A 320 19.17 -23.24 -10.31
CA TRP A 320 18.10 -22.31 -10.62
C TRP A 320 18.11 -21.99 -12.12
N PRO A 321 17.18 -22.55 -12.92
CA PRO A 321 17.07 -22.19 -14.32
C PRO A 321 16.51 -20.76 -14.45
N LEU A 322 17.20 -19.92 -15.22
CA LEU A 322 16.76 -18.56 -15.54
C LEU A 322 16.08 -18.45 -16.92
N GLY A 323 16.11 -19.53 -17.70
CA GLY A 323 15.66 -19.53 -19.08
C GLY A 323 16.57 -18.74 -20.02
N THR A 324 16.26 -18.80 -21.31
CA THR A 324 16.96 -18.03 -22.35
C THR A 324 16.33 -16.66 -22.46
N VAL A 325 17.15 -15.62 -22.43
CA VAL A 325 16.69 -14.25 -22.68
C VAL A 325 16.19 -14.12 -24.12
N SER A 326 14.96 -13.67 -24.29
CA SER A 326 14.37 -13.42 -25.61
C SER A 326 15.06 -12.24 -26.30
N GLY A 327 15.39 -12.43 -27.59
CA GLY A 327 15.81 -11.34 -28.48
C GLY A 327 14.64 -10.53 -29.04
N GLY A 328 13.40 -10.92 -28.76
CA GLY A 328 12.19 -10.26 -29.24
C GLY A 328 11.68 -9.16 -28.30
N SER A 329 10.46 -8.73 -28.56
CA SER A 329 9.74 -7.73 -27.76
C SER A 329 8.92 -8.31 -26.60
N ALA A 330 9.04 -9.62 -26.35
CA ALA A 330 8.35 -10.30 -25.26
C ALA A 330 9.28 -11.34 -24.61
N PRO A 331 9.12 -11.60 -23.30
CA PRO A 331 9.89 -12.64 -22.60
C PRO A 331 9.68 -14.04 -23.19
N GLY A 332 10.69 -14.89 -23.05
CA GLY A 332 10.54 -16.34 -23.28
C GLY A 332 9.60 -16.99 -22.26
N ALA A 333 8.99 -18.12 -22.63
CA ALA A 333 7.98 -18.81 -21.79
C ALA A 333 8.48 -19.18 -20.39
N ASP A 334 9.77 -19.54 -20.26
CA ASP A 334 10.42 -19.92 -19.00
C ASP A 334 11.52 -18.90 -18.59
N GLU A 335 11.49 -17.70 -19.15
CA GLU A 335 12.46 -16.66 -18.84
C GLU A 335 12.15 -16.03 -17.47
N VAL A 336 13.13 -16.09 -16.57
CA VAL A 336 13.10 -15.33 -15.32
C VAL A 336 13.42 -13.88 -15.64
N LEU A 337 12.50 -12.96 -15.42
CA LEU A 337 12.70 -11.55 -15.75
C LEU A 337 13.83 -10.91 -14.93
N ASP A 338 14.37 -9.81 -15.43
CA ASP A 338 15.38 -9.05 -14.71
C ASP A 338 14.75 -8.36 -13.47
N GLY A 339 15.59 -8.16 -12.46
CA GLY A 339 15.10 -7.85 -11.12
C GLY A 339 15.95 -8.37 -9.97
N SER A 340 15.59 -7.94 -8.77
CA SER A 340 16.16 -8.45 -7.52
C SER A 340 15.38 -9.68 -7.03
N TYR A 341 16.11 -10.74 -6.69
CA TYR A 341 15.56 -12.01 -6.20
C TYR A 341 16.26 -12.43 -4.91
N LEU A 342 15.47 -12.89 -3.94
CA LEU A 342 16.00 -13.52 -2.73
C LEU A 342 16.07 -15.03 -2.93
N VAL A 343 17.28 -15.56 -3.13
CA VAL A 343 17.50 -17.00 -3.32
C VAL A 343 18.00 -17.60 -2.02
N GLY A 344 17.23 -18.54 -1.46
CA GLY A 344 17.50 -19.12 -0.16
C GLY A 344 17.47 -20.63 -0.14
N MET A 345 18.10 -21.21 0.88
CA MET A 345 18.09 -22.64 1.13
C MET A 345 17.69 -22.93 2.58
N LYS A 346 17.00 -24.06 2.77
CA LYS A 346 16.63 -24.60 4.10
C LYS A 346 16.97 -26.07 4.14
N ALA A 347 17.68 -26.51 5.17
CA ALA A 347 18.10 -27.90 5.31
C ALA A 347 17.25 -28.61 6.37
N PHE A 348 16.77 -29.81 6.05
CA PHE A 348 15.83 -30.56 6.86
C PHE A 348 16.44 -31.90 7.29
N ASP A 349 16.12 -32.33 8.50
CA ASP A 349 16.42 -33.67 9.01
C ASP A 349 15.38 -34.71 8.52
N VAL A 350 15.52 -35.96 8.96
CA VAL A 350 14.61 -37.06 8.60
C VAL A 350 13.18 -36.89 9.11
N ASN A 351 12.99 -36.03 10.12
CA ASN A 351 11.69 -35.74 10.74
C ASN A 351 11.05 -34.46 10.14
N GLY A 352 11.70 -33.83 9.16
CA GLY A 352 11.23 -32.57 8.55
C GLY A 352 11.51 -31.33 9.40
N GLN A 353 12.34 -31.42 10.44
CA GLN A 353 12.81 -30.27 11.21
C GLN A 353 13.97 -29.60 10.48
N PHE A 354 14.09 -28.28 10.57
CA PHE A 354 15.16 -27.52 9.90
C PHE A 354 15.84 -26.54 10.85
N GLY A 355 17.15 -26.36 10.65
CA GLY A 355 17.95 -25.35 11.33
C GLY A 355 17.96 -24.02 10.55
N GLN A 356 19.01 -23.23 10.74
CA GLN A 356 19.11 -21.87 10.19
C GLN A 356 19.00 -21.90 8.67
N SER A 357 18.17 -21.03 8.11
CA SER A 357 18.12 -20.78 6.67
C SER A 357 19.11 -19.69 6.30
N ARG A 358 19.66 -19.73 5.10
CA ARG A 358 20.42 -18.60 4.53
C ARG A 358 19.84 -18.22 3.19
N SER A 359 19.96 -16.95 2.86
CA SER A 359 19.58 -16.40 1.57
C SER A 359 20.66 -15.46 1.06
N LEU A 360 20.75 -15.36 -0.26
CA LEU A 360 21.55 -14.37 -0.97
C LEU A 360 20.64 -13.57 -1.89
N THR A 361 20.97 -12.30 -2.09
CA THR A 361 20.28 -11.45 -3.07
C THR A 361 20.98 -11.61 -4.41
N VAL A 362 20.24 -12.11 -5.42
CA VAL A 362 20.69 -12.13 -6.81
C VAL A 362 20.00 -10.99 -7.54
N LEU A 363 20.80 -10.09 -8.12
CA LEU A 363 20.31 -9.08 -9.04
C LEU A 363 20.52 -9.62 -10.46
N LEU A 364 19.43 -9.80 -11.20
CA LEU A 364 19.45 -10.12 -12.62
C LEU A 364 19.35 -8.81 -13.41
N ASN A 365 20.26 -8.61 -14.36
CA ASN A 365 20.30 -7.44 -15.25
C ASN A 365 20.91 -7.88 -16.60
N ARG A 366 20.22 -8.80 -17.26
CA ARG A 366 20.68 -9.52 -18.44
C ARG A 366 20.36 -8.78 -19.74
N ARG A 367 19.38 -7.87 -19.75
CA ARG A 367 18.96 -7.07 -20.91
C ARG A 367 18.30 -5.75 -20.50
N ALA A 368 18.19 -4.81 -21.45
CA ALA A 368 17.32 -3.64 -21.27
C ALA A 368 15.84 -4.05 -21.26
N PRO A 369 14.93 -3.26 -20.65
CA PRO A 369 13.57 -3.70 -20.37
C PRO A 369 12.75 -4.12 -21.58
N TYR A 370 11.79 -5.02 -21.39
CA TYR A 370 10.76 -5.33 -22.38
C TYR A 370 9.84 -4.12 -22.57
N PRO A 371 9.32 -3.91 -23.80
CA PRO A 371 8.35 -2.87 -24.02
C PRO A 371 7.10 -3.11 -23.15
N PRO A 372 6.53 -2.07 -22.52
CA PRO A 372 5.26 -2.18 -21.83
C PRO A 372 4.12 -2.64 -22.76
N GLY A 373 3.17 -3.39 -22.22
CA GLY A 373 2.00 -3.87 -22.95
C GLY A 373 0.83 -2.90 -22.91
N GLY A 374 -0.13 -3.08 -23.83
CA GLY A 374 -1.44 -2.43 -23.76
C GLY A 374 -1.43 -0.89 -23.82
N LEU A 375 -0.47 -0.30 -24.53
CA LEU A 375 -0.44 1.16 -24.71
C LEU A 375 -1.69 1.63 -25.47
N GLN A 376 -2.40 2.57 -24.88
CA GLN A 376 -3.45 3.38 -25.50
C GLN A 376 -3.05 4.85 -25.43
N ALA A 377 -3.53 5.63 -26.40
CA ALA A 377 -3.29 7.06 -26.43
C ALA A 377 -4.50 7.78 -27.02
N GLY A 378 -4.74 8.98 -26.53
CA GLY A 378 -5.98 9.70 -26.83
C GLY A 378 -5.91 11.17 -26.61
N ARG A 379 -6.71 11.96 -27.34
CA ARG A 379 -6.80 13.41 -27.13
C ARG A 379 -7.91 13.72 -26.14
N ASN A 380 -7.57 14.43 -25.07
CA ASN A 380 -8.52 14.90 -24.07
C ASN A 380 -8.39 16.42 -23.94
N GLY A 381 -9.24 17.13 -24.68
CA GLY A 381 -9.20 18.59 -24.78
C GLY A 381 -7.93 19.08 -25.47
N ALA A 382 -7.15 19.92 -24.78
CA ALA A 382 -5.90 20.48 -25.31
C ALA A 382 -4.68 19.55 -25.12
N ALA A 383 -4.83 18.46 -24.39
CA ALA A 383 -3.76 17.51 -24.07
C ALA A 383 -4.01 16.15 -24.77
N ALA A 384 -3.01 15.28 -24.75
CA ALA A 384 -3.17 13.87 -25.07
C ALA A 384 -2.73 12.99 -23.90
N ASP A 385 -3.55 12.02 -23.53
CA ASP A 385 -3.26 11.05 -22.49
C ASP A 385 -2.67 9.78 -23.11
N LEU A 386 -1.75 9.16 -22.38
CA LEU A 386 -1.16 7.86 -22.65
C LEU A 386 -1.34 7.00 -21.41
N GLU A 387 -1.77 5.76 -21.59
CA GLU A 387 -1.86 4.77 -20.52
C GLU A 387 -1.41 3.39 -21.03
N TRP A 388 -0.78 2.60 -20.17
CA TRP A 388 -0.28 1.28 -20.51
C TRP A 388 -0.37 0.33 -19.31
N GLN A 389 0.01 -0.93 -19.51
CA GLN A 389 0.16 -1.89 -18.42
C GLN A 389 1.56 -1.77 -17.81
N PRO A 390 1.71 -1.81 -16.47
CA PRO A 390 3.02 -1.89 -15.84
C PRO A 390 3.89 -2.99 -16.46
N SER A 391 5.20 -2.73 -16.59
CA SER A 391 6.13 -3.77 -17.04
C SER A 391 6.09 -4.97 -16.11
N ALA A 392 6.30 -6.16 -16.67
CA ALA A 392 6.42 -7.39 -15.90
C ALA A 392 7.79 -7.53 -15.20
N GLU A 393 8.79 -6.75 -15.63
CA GLU A 393 10.12 -6.70 -15.02
C GLU A 393 10.09 -5.97 -13.66
N ARG A 394 11.01 -6.36 -12.77
CA ARG A 394 10.98 -5.93 -11.35
C ARG A 394 11.95 -4.80 -11.05
N ASP A 395 12.76 -4.40 -12.02
CA ASP A 395 13.81 -3.39 -11.93
C ASP A 395 13.54 -2.15 -12.80
N VAL A 396 12.34 -2.02 -13.35
CA VAL A 396 11.92 -0.80 -14.05
C VAL A 396 11.79 0.34 -13.04
N GLU A 397 12.53 1.42 -13.28
CA GLU A 397 12.56 2.62 -12.42
C GLU A 397 11.59 3.69 -12.91
N LEU A 398 11.45 3.84 -14.24
CA LEU A 398 10.54 4.79 -14.87
C LEU A 398 10.16 4.38 -16.29
N TYR A 399 9.25 5.13 -16.88
CA TYR A 399 8.83 5.05 -18.27
C TYR A 399 9.10 6.38 -18.99
N ARG A 400 9.40 6.29 -20.28
CA ARG A 400 9.49 7.44 -21.19
C ARG A 400 8.41 7.36 -22.25
N GLY A 401 7.58 8.39 -22.33
CA GLY A 401 6.59 8.56 -23.39
C GLY A 401 7.17 9.33 -24.56
N PHE A 402 6.84 8.90 -25.77
CA PHE A 402 7.29 9.52 -27.02
C PHE A 402 6.14 9.79 -27.96
N ARG A 403 6.26 10.88 -28.71
CA ARG A 403 5.37 11.24 -29.82
C ARG A 403 6.13 11.23 -31.14
N SER A 404 5.47 10.78 -32.21
CA SER A 404 5.90 10.96 -33.59
C SER A 404 4.86 11.74 -34.40
N THR A 405 5.35 12.58 -35.33
CA THR A 405 4.53 13.32 -36.30
C THR A 405 4.86 12.92 -37.75
N GLY A 406 5.53 11.78 -37.96
CA GLY A 406 5.86 11.23 -39.28
C GLY A 406 7.34 10.88 -39.49
N SER A 407 8.27 11.43 -38.71
CA SER A 407 9.67 11.00 -38.71
C SER A 407 10.28 11.09 -37.31
N GLY A 408 10.81 9.97 -36.82
CA GLY A 408 11.48 9.90 -35.52
C GLY A 408 10.54 10.01 -34.31
N TRP A 409 11.13 9.94 -33.12
CA TRP A 409 10.45 10.00 -31.83
C TRP A 409 10.94 11.21 -31.03
N THR A 410 10.00 11.99 -30.50
CA THR A 410 10.27 13.06 -29.55
C THR A 410 9.79 12.63 -28.17
N GLN A 411 10.67 12.63 -27.17
CA GLN A 411 10.27 12.37 -25.78
C GLN A 411 9.36 13.52 -25.30
N ILE A 412 8.24 13.17 -24.68
CA ILE A 412 7.24 14.12 -24.18
C ILE A 412 7.15 14.13 -22.65
N CYS A 413 7.52 13.02 -22.00
CA CYS A 413 7.39 12.86 -20.56
C CYS A 413 8.29 11.75 -20.01
N GLU A 414 8.50 11.79 -18.69
CA GLU A 414 8.95 10.68 -17.86
C GLU A 414 7.89 10.43 -16.78
N SER A 415 7.66 9.17 -16.42
CA SER A 415 6.65 8.79 -15.44
C SER A 415 7.08 7.56 -14.65
N THR A 416 6.82 7.55 -13.34
CA THR A 416 7.01 6.38 -12.48
C THR A 416 5.74 5.52 -12.38
N THR A 417 4.63 6.00 -12.94
CA THR A 417 3.35 5.29 -13.04
C THR A 417 3.07 4.91 -14.49
N PRO A 418 2.17 3.95 -14.77
CA PRO A 418 1.92 3.49 -16.14
C PRO A 418 0.99 4.45 -16.93
N SER A 419 1.25 5.74 -16.82
CA SER A 419 0.48 6.81 -17.44
C SER A 419 1.34 8.05 -17.66
N CYS A 420 1.00 8.84 -18.67
CA CYS A 420 1.63 10.12 -18.98
C CYS A 420 0.69 11.00 -19.80
N THR A 421 0.90 12.31 -19.77
CA THR A 421 0.17 13.28 -20.60
C THR A 421 1.16 14.07 -21.49
N ASP A 422 0.84 14.21 -22.78
CA ASP A 422 1.38 15.25 -23.66
C ASP A 422 0.57 16.53 -23.43
N PRO A 423 1.12 17.58 -22.81
CA PRO A 423 0.36 18.78 -22.47
C PRO A 423 0.09 19.69 -23.68
N SER A 424 0.81 19.50 -24.79
CA SER A 424 0.70 20.36 -25.97
C SER A 424 0.92 19.58 -27.28
N PRO A 425 0.05 18.59 -27.58
CA PRO A 425 0.09 17.86 -28.83
C PRO A 425 -0.27 18.77 -30.02
N PRO A 426 0.51 18.77 -31.12
CA PRO A 426 0.18 19.52 -32.33
C PRO A 426 -1.24 19.19 -32.83
N GLY A 427 -1.98 20.19 -33.29
CA GLY A 427 -3.33 20.03 -33.86
C GLY A 427 -3.34 19.44 -35.28
N ILE A 428 -2.54 18.41 -35.53
CA ILE A 428 -2.40 17.74 -36.83
C ILE A 428 -3.08 16.37 -36.81
N GLY A 429 -3.50 15.92 -38.00
CA GLY A 429 -4.26 14.69 -38.29
C GLY A 429 -4.18 13.57 -37.24
N ILE A 430 -3.32 12.58 -37.44
CA ILE A 430 -3.16 11.48 -36.49
C ILE A 430 -1.78 11.61 -35.85
N LEU A 431 -1.72 11.63 -34.52
CA LEU A 431 -0.48 11.50 -33.78
C LEU A 431 -0.22 10.04 -33.43
N THR A 432 1.04 9.67 -33.38
CA THR A 432 1.46 8.34 -32.97
C THR A 432 2.29 8.45 -31.70
N TYR A 433 1.97 7.64 -30.70
CA TYR A 433 2.66 7.57 -29.42
C TYR A 433 3.27 6.20 -29.18
N THR A 434 4.36 6.16 -28.43
CA THR A 434 4.93 4.93 -27.90
C THR A 434 5.51 5.19 -26.51
N VAL A 435 5.74 4.12 -25.75
CA VAL A 435 6.35 4.15 -24.43
C VAL A 435 7.50 3.16 -24.38
N ALA A 436 8.56 3.49 -23.65
CA ALA A 436 9.62 2.56 -23.30
C ALA A 436 9.78 2.51 -21.78
N ALA A 437 9.98 1.32 -21.23
CA ALA A 437 10.42 1.14 -19.85
C ALA A 437 11.92 1.43 -19.75
N VAL A 438 12.35 1.93 -18.59
CA VAL A 438 13.73 2.31 -18.32
C VAL A 438 14.17 1.67 -17.01
N ASP A 439 15.30 0.98 -17.05
CA ASP A 439 15.99 0.40 -15.89
C ASP A 439 17.38 1.05 -15.73
N ARG A 440 18.20 0.48 -14.83
CA ARG A 440 19.63 0.79 -14.76
C ARG A 440 20.44 -0.35 -15.34
N ASP A 441 21.47 -0.02 -16.11
CA ASP A 441 22.50 -0.97 -16.50
C ASP A 441 23.41 -1.36 -15.32
N ALA A 442 24.34 -2.29 -15.56
CA ALA A 442 25.26 -2.78 -14.52
C ALA A 442 26.25 -1.71 -14.00
N ALA A 443 26.43 -0.61 -14.73
CA ALA A 443 27.22 0.54 -14.30
C ALA A 443 26.37 1.58 -13.54
N GLY A 444 25.07 1.33 -13.37
CA GLY A 444 24.13 2.20 -12.67
C GLY A 444 23.53 3.31 -13.55
N ASN A 445 23.79 3.31 -14.86
CA ASN A 445 23.24 4.33 -15.76
C ASN A 445 21.83 3.94 -16.22
N LEU A 446 20.95 4.93 -16.39
CA LEU A 446 19.63 4.68 -16.96
C LEU A 446 19.75 4.14 -18.39
N ARG A 447 19.03 3.06 -18.67
CA ARG A 447 19.02 2.38 -19.96
C ARG A 447 17.59 2.15 -20.40
N GLU A 448 17.29 2.63 -21.60
CA GLU A 448 15.96 2.52 -22.19
C GLU A 448 15.79 1.17 -22.91
N GLY A 449 14.64 0.54 -22.69
CA GLY A 449 14.23 -0.68 -23.38
C GLY A 449 13.73 -0.43 -24.80
N ALA A 450 13.20 -1.47 -25.43
CA ALA A 450 12.53 -1.32 -26.72
C ALA A 450 11.23 -0.51 -26.57
N LYS A 451 10.86 0.23 -27.62
CA LYS A 451 9.62 0.98 -27.67
C LYS A 451 8.43 0.03 -27.88
N ALA A 452 7.34 0.26 -27.15
CA ALA A 452 6.11 -0.50 -27.27
C ALA A 452 5.45 -0.35 -28.64
N THR A 453 4.55 -1.28 -28.96
CA THR A 453 3.62 -1.13 -30.08
C THR A 453 2.95 0.23 -29.97
N SER A 454 2.97 0.99 -31.07
CA SER A 454 2.51 2.37 -31.05
C SER A 454 0.99 2.46 -30.95
N ALA A 455 0.52 3.46 -30.22
CA ALA A 455 -0.88 3.85 -30.17
C ALA A 455 -1.11 5.09 -31.03
N SER A 456 -2.29 5.19 -31.63
CA SER A 456 -2.69 6.36 -32.41
C SER A 456 -3.61 7.25 -31.60
N ALA A 457 -3.51 8.57 -31.77
CA ALA A 457 -4.46 9.53 -31.22
C ALA A 457 -4.98 10.42 -32.36
N PRO A 458 -6.06 10.01 -33.04
CA PRO A 458 -6.66 10.77 -34.13
C PRO A 458 -7.19 12.12 -33.63
N LEU A 459 -6.99 13.19 -34.41
CA LEU A 459 -7.55 14.52 -34.10
C LEU A 459 -9.09 14.54 -34.14
N LEU A 460 -9.68 13.70 -35.00
CA LEU A 460 -11.12 13.66 -35.25
C LEU A 460 -11.83 12.50 -34.55
N ASN A 461 -11.22 11.92 -33.51
CA ASN A 461 -11.88 10.92 -32.68
C ASN A 461 -13.04 11.58 -31.91
N ALA A 462 -14.25 11.05 -32.07
CA ALA A 462 -15.42 11.45 -31.31
C ALA A 462 -15.50 10.63 -30.02
N ALA A 463 -15.93 11.25 -28.93
CA ALA A 463 -16.13 10.53 -27.68
C ALA A 463 -17.37 9.61 -27.75
N PRO A 464 -17.40 8.53 -26.95
CA PRO A 464 -18.58 7.69 -26.81
C PRO A 464 -19.83 8.44 -26.37
N TYR A 465 -20.98 7.81 -26.61
CA TYR A 465 -22.20 8.23 -25.93
C TYR A 465 -22.07 8.03 -24.43
N ALA A 466 -22.64 8.94 -23.63
CA ALA A 466 -22.60 8.82 -22.19
C ALA A 466 -23.40 7.58 -21.69
N PRO A 467 -22.97 6.94 -20.60
CA PRO A 467 -23.82 5.98 -19.89
C PRO A 467 -25.07 6.68 -19.33
N SER A 468 -26.01 5.91 -18.78
CA SER A 468 -27.24 6.50 -18.22
C SER A 468 -27.66 5.84 -16.91
N GLY A 469 -28.60 6.45 -16.19
CA GLY A 469 -29.16 5.85 -14.98
C GLY A 469 -28.13 5.61 -13.87
N LEU A 470 -27.13 6.49 -13.73
CA LEU A 470 -26.19 6.42 -12.60
C LEU A 470 -26.97 6.53 -11.29
N THR A 471 -26.77 5.55 -10.41
CA THR A 471 -27.35 5.46 -9.08
C THR A 471 -26.26 5.12 -8.08
N LEU A 472 -26.49 5.51 -6.83
CA LEU A 472 -25.64 5.16 -5.71
C LEU A 472 -26.44 4.33 -4.69
N SER A 473 -25.85 3.22 -4.28
CA SER A 473 -26.36 2.33 -3.23
C SER A 473 -25.26 2.03 -2.21
N LYS A 474 -25.57 1.25 -1.17
CA LYS A 474 -24.58 0.78 -0.20
C LYS A 474 -24.62 -0.74 -0.10
N ALA A 475 -23.46 -1.38 -0.17
CA ALA A 475 -23.32 -2.82 0.09
C ALA A 475 -22.29 -3.01 1.20
N SER A 476 -22.69 -3.66 2.29
CA SER A 476 -21.83 -3.87 3.49
C SER A 476 -21.17 -2.58 4.00
N GLY A 477 -21.85 -1.43 3.86
CA GLY A 477 -21.37 -0.11 4.30
C GLY A 477 -20.54 0.67 3.26
N ALA A 478 -20.11 0.05 2.17
CA ALA A 478 -19.36 0.73 1.09
C ALA A 478 -20.30 1.32 0.02
N PRO A 479 -20.04 2.53 -0.51
CA PRO A 479 -20.73 3.09 -1.68
C PRO A 479 -20.57 2.19 -2.91
N VAL A 480 -21.68 1.84 -3.55
CA VAL A 480 -21.71 1.08 -4.81
C VAL A 480 -22.45 1.90 -5.85
N LEU A 481 -21.72 2.35 -6.86
CA LEU A 481 -22.24 2.97 -8.06
C LEU A 481 -22.76 1.90 -9.00
N SER A 482 -23.92 2.14 -9.62
CA SER A 482 -24.47 1.31 -10.68
C SER A 482 -25.07 2.19 -11.76
N TRP A 483 -24.89 1.82 -13.02
CA TRP A 483 -25.43 2.56 -14.16
C TRP A 483 -25.91 1.60 -15.26
N SER A 484 -26.52 2.15 -16.30
CA SER A 484 -26.80 1.47 -17.56
C SER A 484 -25.67 1.74 -18.54
N ALA A 485 -25.28 0.71 -19.28
CA ALA A 485 -24.21 0.80 -20.26
C ALA A 485 -24.45 1.92 -21.29
N SER A 486 -23.36 2.48 -21.81
CA SER A 486 -23.41 3.41 -22.94
C SER A 486 -24.01 2.76 -24.19
N ALA A 487 -24.63 3.58 -25.05
CA ALA A 487 -25.18 3.15 -26.33
C ALA A 487 -24.12 2.83 -27.40
N GLY A 488 -22.83 2.95 -27.06
CA GLY A 488 -21.71 2.66 -27.95
C GLY A 488 -20.95 3.93 -28.34
N ASP A 489 -20.31 3.87 -29.51
CA ASP A 489 -19.49 4.94 -30.04
C ASP A 489 -20.02 5.43 -31.40
N PRO A 490 -20.03 6.74 -31.68
CA PRO A 490 -20.36 7.27 -33.00
C PRO A 490 -19.38 6.89 -34.12
N ASP A 491 -18.11 6.60 -33.81
CA ASP A 491 -17.09 6.26 -34.78
C ASP A 491 -17.18 4.80 -35.23
N ILE A 492 -17.21 4.58 -36.55
CA ILE A 492 -17.35 3.24 -37.13
C ILE A 492 -16.11 2.42 -36.83
N GLY A 493 -16.29 1.32 -36.08
CA GLY A 493 -15.21 0.41 -35.71
C GLY A 493 -14.51 0.77 -34.41
N ASP A 494 -14.96 1.84 -33.72
CA ASP A 494 -14.60 2.12 -32.33
C ASP A 494 -15.75 1.70 -31.40
N GLY A 495 -15.48 1.67 -30.10
CA GLY A 495 -16.41 1.26 -29.08
C GLY A 495 -15.94 1.65 -27.69
N VAL A 496 -16.85 1.55 -26.73
CA VAL A 496 -16.53 1.76 -25.32
C VAL A 496 -15.55 0.68 -24.87
N ASP A 497 -14.41 1.11 -24.33
CA ASP A 497 -13.38 0.26 -23.75
C ASP A 497 -13.61 0.04 -22.25
N HIS A 498 -13.87 1.11 -21.51
CA HIS A 498 -14.15 1.09 -20.07
C HIS A 498 -14.99 2.29 -19.61
N TYR A 499 -15.35 2.32 -18.33
CA TYR A 499 -15.91 3.50 -17.68
C TYR A 499 -14.90 4.08 -16.71
N ARG A 500 -14.89 5.41 -16.60
CA ARG A 500 -14.03 6.13 -15.66
C ARG A 500 -14.87 6.82 -14.60
N VAL A 501 -14.43 6.71 -13.36
CA VAL A 501 -15.07 7.27 -12.17
C VAL A 501 -14.33 8.53 -11.78
N TYR A 502 -15.08 9.59 -11.61
CA TYR A 502 -14.62 10.87 -11.08
C TYR A 502 -15.15 11.01 -9.66
N ARG A 503 -14.30 11.50 -8.74
CA ARG A 503 -14.67 11.72 -7.34
C ARG A 503 -14.36 13.15 -6.93
N ASP A 504 -15.34 13.80 -6.31
CA ASP A 504 -15.24 15.16 -5.75
C ASP A 504 -14.80 16.25 -6.75
N GLY A 505 -15.07 16.04 -8.04
CA GLY A 505 -14.78 17.01 -9.08
C GLY A 505 -14.93 16.42 -10.48
N THR A 506 -14.88 17.29 -11.48
CA THR A 506 -15.07 16.94 -12.90
C THR A 506 -13.87 17.28 -13.77
N ALA A 507 -12.80 17.83 -13.20
CA ALA A 507 -11.55 18.09 -13.91
C ALA A 507 -10.82 16.77 -14.17
N LEU A 508 -9.96 16.69 -15.19
CA LEU A 508 -9.19 15.47 -15.48
C LEU A 508 -8.32 15.01 -14.29
N SER A 509 -7.90 15.94 -13.43
CA SER A 509 -7.19 15.64 -12.17
C SER A 509 -8.08 14.99 -11.09
N SER A 510 -9.40 15.00 -11.26
CA SER A 510 -10.42 14.37 -10.39
C SER A 510 -10.80 12.96 -10.84
N ARG A 511 -10.16 12.44 -11.90
CA ARG A 511 -10.24 11.02 -12.26
C ARG A 511 -9.74 10.20 -11.07
N TYR A 512 -10.59 9.32 -10.55
CA TYR A 512 -10.31 8.57 -9.33
C TYR A 512 -10.01 7.11 -9.63
N ASP A 513 -10.85 6.46 -10.44
CA ASP A 513 -10.70 5.04 -10.78
C ASP A 513 -11.35 4.73 -12.14
N ARG A 514 -11.25 3.49 -12.61
CA ARG A 514 -11.89 3.00 -13.81
C ARG A 514 -12.35 1.56 -13.67
N THR A 515 -13.29 1.15 -14.50
CA THR A 515 -13.66 -0.26 -14.63
C THR A 515 -12.64 -1.02 -15.46
N GLY A 516 -12.61 -2.35 -15.32
CA GLY A 516 -11.68 -3.19 -16.10
C GLY A 516 -12.10 -3.45 -17.55
N ASN A 517 -13.35 -3.14 -17.92
CA ASN A 517 -13.89 -3.26 -19.28
C ASN A 517 -15.23 -2.53 -19.40
N SER A 518 -15.81 -2.54 -20.60
CA SER A 518 -17.06 -1.87 -20.97
C SER A 518 -18.34 -2.58 -20.55
N THR A 519 -18.25 -3.82 -20.06
CA THR A 519 -19.41 -4.57 -19.52
C THR A 519 -19.60 -4.39 -18.03
N ALA A 520 -18.57 -3.90 -17.32
CA ALA A 520 -18.65 -3.57 -15.91
C ALA A 520 -19.45 -2.28 -15.71
N VAL A 521 -20.70 -2.43 -15.27
CA VAL A 521 -21.65 -1.32 -15.04
C VAL A 521 -21.89 -1.04 -13.54
N THR A 522 -20.97 -1.53 -12.70
CA THR A 522 -20.95 -1.29 -11.27
C THR A 522 -19.53 -1.00 -10.80
N TRP A 523 -19.40 -0.19 -9.75
CA TRP A 523 -18.11 0.12 -9.12
C TRP A 523 -18.31 0.39 -7.63
N THR A 524 -17.38 -0.05 -6.79
CA THR A 524 -17.47 0.09 -5.33
C THR A 524 -16.33 0.94 -4.81
N ASP A 525 -16.64 2.03 -4.09
CA ASP A 525 -15.61 2.80 -3.39
C ASP A 525 -15.25 2.08 -2.08
N THR A 526 -14.05 1.53 -2.02
CA THR A 526 -13.51 0.87 -0.82
C THR A 526 -12.66 1.80 0.04
N GLN A 527 -12.45 3.05 -0.40
CA GLN A 527 -11.50 4.00 0.15
C GLN A 527 -12.15 5.38 0.33
N THR A 528 -13.36 5.40 0.89
CA THR A 528 -14.09 6.63 1.19
C THR A 528 -13.55 7.39 2.40
N GLY A 529 -12.71 6.75 3.22
CA GLY A 529 -12.31 7.32 4.52
C GLY A 529 -13.50 7.61 5.45
N GLY A 530 -14.64 6.95 5.24
CA GLY A 530 -15.89 7.20 5.98
C GLY A 530 -16.62 8.49 5.59
N GLN A 531 -16.22 9.13 4.49
CA GLN A 531 -16.79 10.40 4.04
C GLN A 531 -17.84 10.20 2.95
N ALA A 532 -18.78 11.15 2.89
CA ALA A 532 -19.65 11.28 1.73
C ALA A 532 -18.86 11.91 0.59
N HIS A 533 -19.01 11.35 -0.60
CA HIS A 533 -18.34 11.82 -1.81
C HIS A 533 -19.36 12.06 -2.92
N SER A 534 -19.01 12.94 -3.85
CA SER A 534 -19.76 13.11 -5.09
C SER A 534 -19.07 12.34 -6.22
N TYR A 535 -19.85 11.54 -6.95
CA TYR A 535 -19.34 10.70 -8.02
C TYR A 535 -19.96 11.06 -9.36
N TRP A 536 -19.13 11.06 -10.39
CA TRP A 536 -19.54 11.09 -11.79
C TRP A 536 -18.93 9.90 -12.52
N ILE A 537 -19.55 9.52 -13.62
CA ILE A 537 -18.99 8.53 -14.54
C ILE A 537 -18.97 9.04 -15.97
N VAL A 538 -18.05 8.52 -16.77
CA VAL A 538 -17.99 8.66 -18.23
C VAL A 538 -17.78 7.29 -18.86
N ALA A 539 -18.22 7.14 -20.11
CA ALA A 539 -17.72 6.08 -20.98
C ALA A 539 -16.42 6.56 -21.66
N VAL A 540 -15.48 5.65 -21.86
CA VAL A 540 -14.17 5.90 -22.47
C VAL A 540 -14.01 4.94 -23.65
N ASP A 541 -13.58 5.44 -24.81
CA ASP A 541 -13.28 4.61 -25.99
C ASP A 541 -11.84 4.06 -26.00
N SER A 542 -11.50 3.33 -27.06
CA SER A 542 -10.16 2.76 -27.26
C SER A 542 -9.07 3.80 -27.57
N HIS A 543 -9.46 5.05 -27.82
CA HIS A 543 -8.62 6.22 -28.03
C HIS A 543 -8.74 7.22 -26.86
N LEU A 544 -9.10 6.73 -25.66
CA LEU A 544 -9.20 7.44 -24.39
C LEU A 544 -10.07 8.70 -24.38
N ALA A 545 -10.91 8.93 -25.39
CA ALA A 545 -11.83 10.06 -25.37
C ALA A 545 -12.98 9.75 -24.41
N GLU A 546 -13.36 10.76 -23.64
CA GLU A 546 -14.38 10.62 -22.60
C GLU A 546 -15.71 11.23 -23.04
N SER A 547 -16.78 10.48 -22.82
CA SER A 547 -18.14 10.98 -23.01
C SER A 547 -18.43 12.20 -22.11
N THR A 548 -19.59 12.81 -22.32
CA THR A 548 -20.11 13.74 -21.30
C THR A 548 -20.28 13.06 -19.94
N LEU A 549 -19.98 13.80 -18.86
CA LEU A 549 -20.08 13.32 -17.49
C LEU A 549 -21.54 13.06 -17.08
N VAL A 550 -21.77 11.96 -16.39
CA VAL A 550 -23.06 11.57 -15.80
C VAL A 550 -22.95 11.65 -14.29
N GLY A 551 -23.82 12.43 -13.65
CA GLY A 551 -23.81 12.67 -12.21
C GLY A 551 -24.05 14.15 -11.86
N PRO A 552 -23.82 14.56 -10.60
CA PRO A 552 -23.33 13.71 -9.52
C PRO A 552 -24.40 12.79 -8.95
N VAL A 553 -23.95 11.66 -8.40
CA VAL A 553 -24.63 11.00 -7.27
C VAL A 553 -23.77 11.17 -6.02
N SER A 554 -24.38 11.23 -4.83
CA SER A 554 -23.63 11.50 -3.60
C SER A 554 -24.22 10.74 -2.42
N GLY A 555 -23.37 10.29 -1.49
CA GLY A 555 -23.83 9.55 -0.30
C GLY A 555 -22.75 8.81 0.46
#